data_AF-A0AAN8FC41-F1
#
_entry.id   AF-A0AAN8FC41-F1
#
_cell.length_a   1.000
_cell.length_b   1.000
_cell.length_c   1.000
_cell.angle_alpha   90.00
_cell.angle_beta   90.00
_cell.angle_gamma   90.00
#
_symmetry.space_group_name_H-M   'P 1'
#
loop_
_entity.id
_entity.type
_entity.pdbx_description
1 polymer ?
#
loop_
_entity_poly.entity_id
_entity_poly.type
_entity_poly.pdbx_seq_one_letter_code
_entity_poly.pdbx_strand_id
1 'polypeptide(L)'
;MSTEELVFEGCNFFRQRLAYSVLSGRPVTIRNIRSDDDAPGIKDFEAKLIALLEKITNGTKVEISKTGTEVRFRPGIITGGVLTLNCGVERCLSYFLEPIILISPFCKHAMTVKLKGVTNAPGELSVDAMRATWLPIYNNFVLNDEKLELK
;
A
#
# COMPACT_ATOMS: atom_id res chain seq x y z
N MET A 1 -14.09 -20.96 -4.72
CA MET A 1 -12.79 -21.35 -5.29
C MET A 1 -11.73 -20.90 -4.31
N SER A 2 -10.91 -21.81 -3.77
CA SER A 2 -9.79 -21.42 -2.90
C SER A 2 -8.74 -20.74 -3.77
N THR A 3 -8.61 -19.41 -3.67
CA THR A 3 -7.57 -18.67 -4.37
C THR A 3 -6.20 -19.17 -3.90
N GLU A 4 -5.38 -19.66 -4.83
CA GLU A 4 -4.04 -20.16 -4.56
C GLU A 4 -3.17 -19.05 -3.93
N GLU A 5 -2.62 -19.36 -2.76
CA GLU A 5 -1.70 -18.49 -2.02
C GLU A 5 -0.36 -18.38 -2.76
N LEU A 6 0.09 -17.16 -3.02
CA LEU A 6 1.36 -16.88 -3.67
C LEU A 6 2.46 -16.66 -2.63
N VAL A 7 3.65 -17.21 -2.89
CA VAL A 7 4.82 -17.06 -2.02
C VAL A 7 5.88 -16.23 -2.72
N PHE A 8 6.38 -15.20 -2.03
CA PHE A 8 7.45 -14.32 -2.48
C PHE A 8 8.57 -14.26 -1.44
N GLU A 9 9.74 -13.80 -1.87
CA GLU A 9 10.89 -13.61 -1.00
C GLU A 9 11.44 -12.18 -1.07
N GLY A 10 12.06 -11.74 0.03
CA GLY A 10 12.72 -10.45 0.18
C GLY A 10 11.77 -9.27 0.35
N CYS A 11 12.33 -8.11 0.68
CA CYS A 11 11.59 -6.85 0.86
C CYS A 11 11.34 -6.06 -0.43
N ASN A 12 11.90 -6.48 -1.56
CA ASN A 12 11.71 -5.78 -2.83
C ASN A 12 10.25 -5.85 -3.29
N PHE A 13 9.77 -4.77 -3.91
CA PHE A 13 8.39 -4.65 -4.40
C PHE A 13 7.29 -4.91 -3.36
N PHE A 14 7.57 -4.70 -2.07
CA PHE A 14 6.63 -4.96 -0.98
C PHE A 14 5.27 -4.26 -1.19
N ARG A 15 5.28 -2.98 -1.56
CA ARG A 15 4.07 -2.20 -1.88
C ARG A 15 3.25 -2.81 -2.99
N GLN A 16 3.89 -3.14 -4.11
CA GLN A 16 3.24 -3.65 -5.30
C GLN A 16 2.65 -5.04 -5.04
N ARG A 17 3.39 -5.92 -4.36
CA ARG A 17 2.90 -7.25 -3.96
C ARG A 17 1.63 -7.15 -3.12
N LEU A 18 1.60 -6.27 -2.12
CA LEU A 18 0.41 -6.07 -1.30
C LEU A 18 -0.74 -5.42 -2.07
N ALA A 19 -0.48 -4.38 -2.87
CA ALA A 19 -1.50 -3.74 -3.69
C ALA A 19 -2.15 -4.71 -4.69
N TYR A 20 -1.33 -5.52 -5.38
CA TYR A 20 -1.82 -6.52 -6.32
C TYR A 20 -2.52 -7.69 -5.61
N SER A 21 -2.10 -8.05 -4.40
CA SER A 21 -2.87 -8.99 -3.56
C SER A 21 -4.28 -8.46 -3.30
N VAL A 22 -4.40 -7.20 -2.88
CA VAL A 22 -5.70 -6.54 -2.66
C VAL A 22 -6.55 -6.50 -3.95
N LEU A 23 -5.96 -6.11 -5.08
CA LEU A 23 -6.68 -6.01 -6.36
C LEU A 23 -7.10 -7.37 -6.93
N SER A 24 -6.28 -8.40 -6.75
CA SER A 24 -6.55 -9.74 -7.30
C SER A 24 -7.35 -10.63 -6.35
N GLY A 25 -7.50 -10.24 -5.07
CA GLY A 25 -8.11 -11.07 -4.03
C GLY A 25 -7.32 -12.34 -3.70
N ARG A 26 -6.03 -12.42 -4.10
CA ARG A 26 -5.17 -13.58 -3.87
C ARG A 26 -4.34 -13.39 -2.60
N PRO A 27 -4.37 -14.34 -1.65
CA PRO A 27 -3.45 -14.33 -0.51
C PRO A 27 -1.99 -14.34 -0.95
N VAL A 28 -1.14 -13.63 -0.22
CA VAL A 28 0.31 -13.61 -0.45
C VAL A 28 1.08 -13.81 0.85
N THR A 29 2.17 -14.56 0.77
CA THR A 29 3.15 -14.72 1.85
C THR A 29 4.51 -14.23 1.39
N ILE A 30 5.10 -13.30 2.13
CA ILE A 30 6.42 -12.72 1.83
C ILE A 30 7.40 -13.19 2.90
N ARG A 31 8.39 -13.97 2.51
CA ARG A 31 9.43 -14.56 3.36
C ARG A 31 10.77 -13.84 3.22
N ASN A 32 11.71 -14.17 4.10
CA ASN A 32 13.10 -13.71 4.05
C ASN A 32 13.21 -12.17 3.94
N ILE A 33 12.34 -11.45 4.64
CA ILE A 33 12.36 -9.98 4.67
C ILE A 33 13.56 -9.57 5.52
N ARG A 34 14.66 -9.16 4.86
CA ARG A 34 15.90 -8.71 5.52
C ARG A 34 16.41 -9.72 6.56
N SER A 35 16.36 -11.02 6.23
CA SER A 35 16.75 -12.09 7.17
C SER A 35 18.22 -12.02 7.58
N ASP A 36 19.07 -11.46 6.71
CA ASP A 36 20.52 -11.41 6.87
C ASP A 36 21.03 -10.03 7.34
N ASP A 37 20.13 -9.05 7.56
CA ASP A 37 20.48 -7.72 8.07
C ASP A 37 20.65 -7.73 9.59
N ASP A 38 21.48 -6.82 10.13
CA ASP A 38 21.64 -6.63 11.59
C ASP A 38 20.31 -6.33 12.31
N ALA A 39 19.39 -5.67 11.61
CA ALA A 39 18.05 -5.36 12.09
C ALA A 39 17.02 -6.05 11.16
N PRO A 40 16.72 -7.34 11.39
CA PRO A 40 15.93 -8.14 10.47
C PRO A 40 14.44 -7.78 10.49
N GLY A 41 13.74 -8.20 9.43
CA GLY A 41 12.30 -8.08 9.30
C GLY A 41 11.78 -6.79 8.65
N ILE A 42 10.48 -6.59 8.77
CA ILE A 42 9.80 -5.39 8.28
C ILE A 42 10.24 -4.14 9.04
N LYS A 43 10.25 -3.00 8.34
CA LYS A 43 10.50 -1.68 8.94
C LYS A 43 9.18 -1.00 9.32
N ASP A 44 9.27 0.06 10.12
CA ASP A 44 8.09 0.79 10.61
C ASP A 44 7.20 1.34 9.46
N PHE A 45 7.81 1.83 8.38
CA PHE A 45 7.07 2.29 7.21
C PHE A 45 6.31 1.16 6.47
N GLU A 46 6.80 -0.08 6.52
CA GLU A 46 6.10 -1.26 5.97
C GLU A 46 4.94 -1.68 6.87
N ALA A 47 5.14 -1.66 8.19
CA ALA A 47 4.07 -1.91 9.15
C ALA A 47 2.94 -0.88 9.02
N LYS A 48 3.28 0.41 8.85
CA LYS A 48 2.31 1.48 8.59
C LYS A 48 1.57 1.30 7.26
N LEU A 49 2.25 0.81 6.23
CA LEU A 49 1.61 0.50 4.95
C LEU A 49 0.62 -0.65 5.09
N ILE A 50 0.98 -1.71 5.81
CA ILE A 50 0.06 -2.81 6.12
C ILE A 50 -1.19 -2.26 6.83
N ALA A 51 -0.99 -1.48 7.89
CA ALA A 51 -2.09 -0.89 8.66
C ALA A 51 -2.94 0.07 7.83
N LEU A 52 -2.36 0.77 6.85
CA LEU A 52 -3.09 1.58 5.88
C LEU A 52 -4.01 0.70 5.02
N LEU A 53 -3.49 -0.39 4.46
CA LEU A 53 -4.26 -1.31 3.63
C LEU A 53 -5.39 -1.99 4.41
N GLU A 54 -5.13 -2.40 5.66
CA GLU A 54 -6.15 -2.95 6.57
C GLU A 54 -7.28 -1.97 6.84
N LYS A 55 -7.02 -0.66 6.86
CA LYS A 55 -8.07 0.36 7.12
C LYS A 55 -8.93 0.69 5.91
N ILE A 56 -8.41 0.54 4.68
CA ILE A 56 -9.17 0.81 3.45
C ILE A 56 -9.87 -0.44 2.89
N THR A 57 -9.66 -1.59 3.54
CA THR A 57 -10.28 -2.87 3.21
C THR A 57 -11.07 -3.39 4.41
N ASN A 58 -12.04 -4.27 4.15
CA ASN A 58 -12.80 -4.96 5.19
C ASN A 58 -12.53 -6.46 5.13
N GLY A 59 -12.15 -7.06 6.26
CA GLY A 59 -11.86 -8.49 6.37
C GLY A 59 -10.44 -8.91 5.96
N THR A 60 -9.55 -7.95 5.69
CA THR A 60 -8.12 -8.25 5.51
C THR A 60 -7.55 -8.83 6.80
N LYS A 61 -6.74 -9.88 6.68
CA LYS A 61 -6.05 -10.51 7.79
C LYS A 61 -4.56 -10.52 7.52
N VAL A 62 -3.78 -10.04 8.49
CA VAL A 62 -2.33 -9.98 8.38
C VAL A 62 -1.69 -10.69 9.57
N GLU A 63 -0.81 -11.63 9.28
CA GLU A 63 -0.03 -12.35 10.28
C GLU A 63 1.45 -12.04 10.03
N ILE A 64 2.11 -11.48 11.04
CA ILE A 64 3.53 -11.13 10.99
C ILE A 64 4.27 -12.09 11.94
N SER A 65 5.37 -12.69 11.47
CA SER A 65 6.19 -13.57 12.31
C SER A 65 6.80 -12.81 13.48
N LYS A 66 7.22 -13.52 14.54
CA LYS A 66 7.83 -12.91 15.74
C LYS A 66 9.04 -12.03 15.42
N THR A 67 9.80 -12.40 14.40
CA THR A 67 10.99 -11.68 13.92
C THR A 67 10.68 -10.68 12.80
N GLY A 68 9.44 -10.60 12.32
CA GLY A 68 9.04 -9.73 11.21
C GLY A 68 9.59 -10.14 9.85
N THR A 69 10.24 -11.30 9.74
CA THR A 69 10.87 -11.80 8.50
C THR A 69 9.91 -12.53 7.57
N GLU A 70 8.69 -12.84 8.05
CA GLU A 70 7.60 -13.38 7.24
C GLU A 70 6.32 -12.59 7.50
N VAL A 71 5.62 -12.21 6.42
CA VAL A 71 4.30 -11.58 6.45
C VAL A 71 3.34 -12.40 5.60
N ARG A 72 2.26 -12.90 6.21
CA ARG A 72 1.14 -13.53 5.50
C ARG A 72 -0.01 -12.54 5.42
N PHE A 73 -0.38 -12.16 4.20
CA PHE A 73 -1.39 -11.15 3.92
C PHE A 73 -2.54 -11.78 3.15
N ARG A 74 -3.71 -11.84 3.78
CA ARG A 74 -4.96 -12.31 3.15
C ARG A 74 -5.85 -11.09 2.88
N PRO A 75 -6.03 -10.68 1.62
CA PRO A 75 -6.78 -9.47 1.27
C PRO A 75 -8.28 -9.66 1.55
N GLY A 76 -8.90 -8.60 2.07
CA GLY A 76 -10.35 -8.46 2.20
C GLY A 76 -10.99 -7.71 1.04
N ILE A 77 -12.20 -7.23 1.24
CA ILE A 77 -12.96 -6.45 0.25
C ILE A 77 -12.53 -4.98 0.31
N ILE A 78 -12.31 -4.33 -0.83
CA ILE A 78 -11.94 -2.91 -0.90
C ILE A 78 -13.17 -2.06 -0.56
N THR A 79 -13.10 -1.30 0.55
CA THR A 79 -14.21 -0.48 1.01
C THR A 79 -14.01 1.00 0.75
N GLY A 80 -12.78 1.50 0.81
CA GLY A 80 -12.49 2.93 0.80
C GLY A 80 -12.82 3.59 2.14
N GLY A 81 -13.36 4.82 2.12
CA GLY A 81 -13.74 5.57 3.33
C GLY A 81 -12.76 6.67 3.73
N VAL A 82 -12.92 7.18 4.94
CA VAL A 82 -12.14 8.31 5.46
C VAL A 82 -11.04 7.83 6.41
N LEU A 83 -9.80 8.24 6.15
CA LEU A 83 -8.65 7.85 6.95
C LEU A 83 -7.70 9.02 7.18
N THR A 84 -7.12 9.10 8.37
CA THR A 84 -5.93 9.92 8.64
C THR A 84 -4.81 9.02 9.14
N LEU A 85 -3.61 9.16 8.57
CA LEU A 85 -2.43 8.38 8.94
C LEU A 85 -1.19 9.27 9.04
N ASN A 86 -0.45 9.14 10.14
CA ASN A 86 0.90 9.68 10.25
C ASN A 86 1.91 8.65 9.72
N CYS A 87 2.53 8.96 8.59
CA CYS A 87 3.47 8.10 7.90
C CYS A 87 4.88 8.16 8.50
N GLY A 88 5.18 9.20 9.30
CA GLY A 88 6.51 9.46 9.84
C GLY A 88 7.44 10.12 8.82
N VAL A 89 8.74 9.92 9.02
CA VAL A 89 9.80 10.61 8.26
C VAL A 89 10.74 9.68 7.51
N GLU A 90 10.63 8.36 7.72
CA GLU A 90 11.52 7.37 7.09
C GLU A 90 11.35 7.28 5.58
N ARG A 91 10.14 7.54 5.07
CA ARG A 91 9.79 7.45 3.64
C ARG A 91 8.94 8.63 3.20
N CYS A 92 9.08 9.01 1.94
CA CYS A 92 8.19 9.97 1.29
C CYS A 92 6.73 9.48 1.26
N LEU A 93 5.76 10.40 1.33
CA LEU A 93 4.33 10.09 1.25
C LEU A 93 3.94 9.37 -0.05
N SER A 94 4.70 9.56 -1.13
CA SER A 94 4.54 8.81 -2.39
C SER A 94 4.59 7.29 -2.18
N TYR A 95 5.34 6.82 -1.17
CA TYR A 95 5.41 5.42 -0.79
C TYR A 95 4.03 4.84 -0.45
N PHE A 96 3.23 5.61 0.27
CA PHE A 96 1.89 5.22 0.71
C PHE A 96 0.82 5.59 -0.33
N LEU A 97 1.03 6.68 -1.09
CA LEU A 97 0.11 7.09 -2.15
C LEU A 97 0.07 6.11 -3.33
N GLU A 98 1.21 5.52 -3.71
CA GLU A 98 1.29 4.58 -4.84
C GLU A 98 0.24 3.46 -4.74
N PRO A 99 0.17 2.66 -3.66
CA PRO A 99 -0.87 1.62 -3.54
C PRO A 99 -2.27 2.20 -3.40
N ILE A 100 -2.46 3.36 -2.76
CA ILE A 100 -3.77 4.01 -2.63
C ILE A 100 -4.34 4.37 -4.01
N ILE A 101 -3.54 4.99 -4.89
CA ILE A 101 -3.97 5.41 -6.23
C ILE A 101 -4.29 4.19 -7.10
N LEU A 102 -3.56 3.08 -6.95
CA LEU A 102 -3.87 1.85 -7.68
C LEU A 102 -5.20 1.22 -7.24
N ILE A 103 -5.53 1.33 -5.95
CA ILE A 103 -6.72 0.71 -5.35
C ILE A 103 -7.97 1.60 -5.46
N SER A 104 -7.80 2.92 -5.52
CA SER A 104 -8.90 3.90 -5.45
C SER A 104 -10.08 3.70 -6.41
N PRO A 105 -9.90 3.24 -7.67
CA PRO A 105 -11.03 3.06 -8.59
C PRO A 105 -12.01 1.96 -8.17
N PHE A 106 -11.58 1.04 -7.31
CA PHE A 106 -12.30 -0.19 -6.98
C PHE A 106 -12.95 -0.15 -5.59
N CYS A 107 -12.96 1.02 -4.95
CA CYS A 107 -13.55 1.20 -3.63
C CYS A 107 -15.09 1.18 -3.70
N LYS A 108 -15.71 0.48 -2.74
CA LYS A 108 -17.18 0.52 -2.56
C LYS A 108 -17.71 1.92 -2.24
N HIS A 109 -16.93 2.71 -1.48
CA HIS A 109 -17.25 4.07 -1.08
C HIS A 109 -16.10 5.01 -1.46
N ALA A 110 -16.42 6.29 -1.69
CA ALA A 110 -15.42 7.32 -1.93
C ALA A 110 -14.35 7.32 -0.84
N MET A 111 -13.09 7.50 -1.26
CA MET A 111 -11.93 7.40 -0.39
C MET A 111 -11.32 8.78 -0.15
N THR A 112 -11.25 9.19 1.12
CA THR A 112 -10.65 10.46 1.55
C THR A 112 -9.53 10.15 2.53
N VAL A 113 -8.28 10.16 2.05
CA VAL A 113 -7.11 9.83 2.88
C VAL A 113 -6.29 11.07 3.15
N LYS A 114 -6.03 11.34 4.44
CA LYS A 114 -5.15 12.42 4.89
C LYS A 114 -3.85 11.82 5.42
N LEU A 115 -2.81 11.90 4.61
CA LEU A 115 -1.47 11.45 4.98
C LEU A 115 -0.65 12.62 5.55
N LYS A 116 0.05 12.39 6.67
CA LYS A 116 0.98 13.36 7.26
C LYS A 116 2.38 12.75 7.27
N GLY A 117 3.36 13.50 6.77
CA GLY A 117 4.75 13.04 6.67
C GLY A 117 5.55 13.85 5.66
N VAL A 118 6.68 13.28 5.23
CA VAL A 118 7.62 13.92 4.29
C VAL A 118 7.05 13.87 2.86
N THR A 119 6.92 15.01 2.19
CA THR A 119 6.34 15.11 0.83
C THR A 119 7.36 14.99 -0.29
N ASN A 120 8.65 15.16 0.03
CA ASN A 120 9.75 15.09 -0.91
C ASN A 120 11.03 14.63 -0.18
N ALA A 121 11.76 13.68 -0.75
CA ALA A 121 13.02 13.16 -0.22
C ALA A 121 13.97 12.79 -1.37
N PRO A 122 15.29 12.95 -1.23
CA PRO A 122 16.25 12.58 -2.26
C PRO A 122 16.15 11.09 -2.63
N GLY A 123 16.15 10.79 -3.94
CA GLY A 123 16.06 9.41 -4.43
C GLY A 123 14.66 8.79 -4.39
N GLU A 124 13.64 9.53 -3.94
CA GLU A 124 12.24 9.10 -3.95
C GLU A 124 11.39 10.02 -4.85
N LEU A 125 10.25 9.49 -5.33
CA LEU A 125 9.29 10.31 -6.07
C LEU A 125 8.61 11.30 -5.11
N SER A 126 8.53 12.58 -5.46
CA SER A 126 7.79 13.56 -4.67
C SER A 126 6.28 13.48 -4.91
N VAL A 127 5.49 13.98 -3.97
CA VAL A 127 4.02 14.07 -4.14
C VAL A 127 3.66 14.96 -5.33
N ASP A 128 4.37 16.07 -5.53
CA ASP A 128 4.14 16.97 -6.67
C ASP A 128 4.43 16.31 -8.02
N ALA A 129 5.52 15.53 -8.10
CA ALA A 129 5.86 14.79 -9.32
C ALA A 129 4.79 13.75 -9.64
N MET A 130 4.31 13.01 -8.62
CA MET A 130 3.24 12.04 -8.77
C MET A 130 1.92 12.69 -9.22
N ARG A 131 1.56 13.85 -8.64
CA ARG A 131 0.40 14.65 -9.08
C ARG A 131 0.55 15.14 -10.53
N ALA A 132 1.73 15.60 -10.93
CA ALA A 132 1.95 16.12 -12.28
C ALA A 132 1.99 15.02 -13.36
N THR A 133 2.46 13.82 -13.02
CA THR A 133 2.74 12.76 -14.00
C THR A 133 1.75 11.59 -13.96
N TRP A 134 1.35 11.13 -12.78
CA TRP A 134 0.48 9.95 -12.66
C TRP A 134 -0.99 10.33 -12.76
N LEU A 135 -1.39 11.44 -12.17
CA LEU A 135 -2.80 11.85 -12.14
C LEU A 135 -3.40 12.08 -13.54
N PRO A 136 -2.71 12.72 -14.52
CA PRO A 136 -3.23 12.82 -15.88
C PRO A 136 -3.45 11.45 -16.53
N ILE A 137 -2.53 10.51 -16.31
CA ILE A 137 -2.65 9.14 -16.83
C ILE A 137 -3.81 8.43 -16.17
N TYR A 138 -3.91 8.50 -14.83
CA TYR A 138 -5.00 7.90 -14.06
C TYR A 138 -6.37 8.38 -14.56
N ASN A 139 -6.54 9.68 -14.79
CA ASN A 139 -7.77 10.27 -15.29
C ASN A 139 -8.16 9.83 -16.71
N ASN A 140 -7.22 9.30 -17.50
CA ASN A 140 -7.54 8.71 -18.80
C ASN A 140 -8.15 7.30 -18.69
N PHE A 141 -7.87 6.58 -17.60
CA PHE A 141 -8.37 5.22 -17.38
C PHE A 141 -9.58 5.16 -16.45
N VAL A 142 -9.71 6.11 -15.53
CA VAL A 142 -10.78 6.13 -14.53
C VAL A 142 -11.86 7.11 -14.94
N LEU A 143 -12.92 6.56 -15.51
CA LEU A 143 -14.11 7.30 -15.91
C LEU A 143 -14.97 7.54 -14.67
N ASN A 144 -14.76 8.68 -14.01
CA ASN A 144 -15.57 9.10 -12.87
C ASN A 144 -15.93 10.59 -12.97
N ASP A 145 -17.11 10.95 -12.47
CA ASP A 145 -17.57 12.34 -12.44
C ASP A 145 -16.71 13.18 -11.49
N GLU A 146 -16.25 12.56 -10.40
CA GLU A 146 -15.28 13.14 -9.45
C GLU A 146 -13.87 12.65 -9.77
N LYS A 147 -13.01 13.58 -10.22
CA LYS A 147 -11.59 13.29 -10.47
C LYS A 147 -10.85 13.12 -9.14
N LEU A 148 -9.83 12.26 -9.16
CA LEU A 148 -8.91 12.13 -8.02
C LEU A 148 -8.22 13.48 -7.77
N GLU A 149 -8.28 13.97 -6.53
CA GLU A 149 -7.63 15.21 -6.12
C GLU A 149 -6.48 14.91 -5.14
N LEU A 150 -5.28 15.40 -5.45
CA LEU A 150 -4.13 15.39 -4.54
C LEU A 150 -3.89 16.82 -4.05
N LYS A 151 -4.27 17.07 -2.79
CA LYS A 151 -4.19 18.37 -2.10
C LYS A 151 -2.97 18.43 -1.19
#